data_AF-A0A0D2BTU5-F1
#
_entry.id   AF-A0A0D2BTU5-F1
#
_cell.length_a   1.000
_cell.length_b   1.000
_cell.length_c   1.000
_cell.angle_alpha   90.00
_cell.angle_beta   90.00
_cell.angle_gamma   90.00
#
_symmetry.space_group_name_H-M   'P 1'
#
loop_
_entity.id
_entity.type
_entity.pdbx_description
1 polymer ?
#
loop_
_entity_poly.entity_id
_entity_poly.type
_entity_poly.pdbx_seq_one_letter_code
_entity_poly.pdbx_strand_id
1 'polypeptide(L)'
;MAPVTIKLRDPPEEVRQKLGLSKQQFDNFKTYALNVHREYCARHPHSSWANQETVWSAIPEVEKQQVVRMLKTMCTDRRLFPPGFDGTLVQSGCEQRLHQCRRTWQQTGRTRGRGARAGAEDDDPQEGPSR
;
A
#
# COMPACT_ATOMS: atom_id res chain seq x y z
N MET A 1 -16.68 14.90 -23.59
CA MET A 1 -15.65 13.99 -23.05
C MET A 1 -16.05 13.66 -21.62
N ALA A 2 -16.16 12.37 -21.25
CA ALA A 2 -16.43 12.00 -19.87
C ALA A 2 -15.22 12.33 -18.98
N PRO A 3 -15.41 12.76 -17.72
CA PRO A 3 -14.29 13.00 -16.82
C PRO A 3 -13.49 11.71 -16.63
N VAL A 4 -12.17 11.78 -16.83
CA VAL A 4 -11.29 10.63 -16.59
C VAL A 4 -11.23 10.41 -15.09
N THR A 5 -11.88 9.36 -14.60
CA THR A 5 -11.86 8.98 -13.18
C THR A 5 -11.04 7.72 -12.98
N ILE A 6 -10.15 7.73 -11.98
CA ILE A 6 -9.40 6.56 -11.54
C ILE A 6 -10.17 5.87 -10.41
N LYS A 7 -10.48 4.58 -10.56
CA LYS A 7 -11.15 3.77 -9.54
C LYS A 7 -10.12 2.96 -8.76
N LEU A 8 -10.43 2.63 -7.51
CA LEU A 8 -9.55 1.85 -6.62
C LEU A 8 -9.15 0.46 -7.16
N ARG A 9 -9.99 -0.11 -8.02
CA ARG A 9 -9.80 -1.45 -8.61
C ARG A 9 -9.23 -1.42 -10.02
N ASP A 10 -8.97 -0.23 -10.59
CA ASP A 10 -8.41 -0.13 -11.93
C ASP A 10 -7.06 -0.86 -11.98
N PRO A 11 -6.77 -1.58 -13.09
CA PRO A 11 -5.50 -2.25 -13.24
C PRO A 11 -4.36 -1.22 -13.37
N PRO A 12 -3.12 -1.59 -12.97
CA PRO A 12 -1.99 -0.66 -12.95
C PRO A 12 -1.71 -0.01 -14.31
N GLU A 13 -1.92 -0.74 -15.40
CA GLU A 13 -1.70 -0.25 -16.76
C GLU A 13 -2.73 0.82 -17.17
N GLU A 14 -3.98 0.67 -16.74
CA GLU A 14 -5.04 1.66 -16.97
C GLU A 14 -4.80 2.93 -16.15
N VAL A 15 -4.37 2.78 -14.89
CA VAL A 15 -3.99 3.93 -14.04
C VAL A 15 -2.81 4.69 -14.65
N ARG A 16 -1.81 3.98 -15.18
CA ARG A 16 -0.67 4.59 -15.88
C ARG A 16 -1.13 5.41 -17.09
N GLN A 17 -1.99 4.83 -17.92
CA GLN A 17 -2.53 5.51 -19.11
C GLN A 17 -3.37 6.74 -18.74
N LYS A 18 -4.25 6.62 -17.74
CA LYS A 18 -5.08 7.74 -17.24
C LYS A 18 -4.22 8.87 -16.68
N LEU A 19 -3.12 8.55 -16.00
CA LEU A 19 -2.16 9.53 -15.49
C LEU A 19 -1.15 10.02 -16.56
N GLY A 20 -1.21 9.51 -17.78
CA GLY A 20 -0.28 9.88 -18.85
C GLY A 20 1.19 9.59 -18.53
N LEU A 21 1.48 8.64 -17.64
CA LEU A 21 2.84 8.36 -17.17
C LEU A 21 3.56 7.39 -18.12
N SER A 22 4.85 7.64 -18.36
CA SER A 22 5.73 6.64 -18.95
C SER A 22 5.89 5.44 -18.02
N LYS A 23 6.35 4.31 -18.54
CA LYS A 23 6.63 3.11 -17.73
C LYS A 23 7.61 3.43 -16.59
N GLN A 24 8.69 4.15 -16.89
CA GLN A 24 9.70 4.54 -15.91
C GLN A 24 9.14 5.49 -14.84
N GLN A 25 8.35 6.48 -15.24
CA GLN A 25 7.66 7.36 -14.28
C GLN A 25 6.70 6.57 -13.40
N PHE A 26 5.99 5.59 -13.96
CA PHE A 26 5.09 4.76 -13.19
C PHE A 26 5.82 3.83 -12.22
N ASP A 27 7.00 3.32 -12.58
CA ASP A 27 7.83 2.55 -11.64
C ASP A 27 8.39 3.44 -10.50
N ASN A 28 8.78 4.68 -10.80
CA ASN A 28 9.12 5.68 -9.77
C ASN A 28 7.92 5.96 -8.85
N PHE A 29 6.72 6.09 -9.42
CA PHE A 29 5.49 6.29 -8.66
C PHE A 29 5.20 5.14 -7.68
N LYS A 30 5.42 3.88 -8.11
CA LYS A 30 5.29 2.71 -7.23
C LYS A 30 6.28 2.79 -6.07
N THR A 31 7.53 3.15 -6.35
CA THR A 31 8.60 3.30 -5.35
C THR A 31 8.26 4.39 -4.34
N TYR A 32 7.76 5.54 -4.79
CA TYR A 32 7.35 6.64 -3.91
C TYR A 32 6.19 6.23 -3.01
N ALA A 33 5.17 5.54 -3.55
CA ALA A 33 4.05 5.04 -2.75
C ALA A 33 4.50 4.04 -1.67
N LEU A 34 5.44 3.16 -2.00
CA LEU A 34 6.01 2.21 -1.03
C LEU A 34 6.80 2.94 0.07
N ASN A 35 7.62 3.93 -0.30
CA ASN A 35 8.40 4.71 0.65
C ASN A 35 7.49 5.49 1.61
N VAL A 36 6.47 6.17 1.09
CA VAL A 36 5.49 6.90 1.90
C VAL A 36 4.73 5.96 2.83
N HIS A 37 4.32 4.78 2.35
CA HIS A 37 3.68 3.78 3.20
C HIS A 37 4.59 3.35 4.36
N ARG A 38 5.85 2.99 4.07
CA ARG A 38 6.83 2.59 5.09
C ARG A 38 7.12 3.70 6.09
N GLU A 39 7.31 4.91 5.60
CA GLU A 39 7.55 6.09 6.42
C GLU A 39 6.38 6.38 7.36
N TYR A 40 5.16 6.35 6.84
CA TYR A 40 3.97 6.57 7.66
C TYR A 40 3.82 5.50 8.74
N CYS A 41 4.00 4.21 8.39
CA CYS A 41 3.95 3.12 9.35
C CYS A 41 5.03 3.24 10.43
N ALA A 42 6.24 3.69 10.08
CA ALA A 42 7.33 3.89 11.05
C ALA A 42 7.06 5.07 12.00
N ARG A 43 6.47 6.17 11.50
CA ARG A 43 6.16 7.35 12.32
C ARG A 43 4.90 7.18 13.16
N HIS A 44 3.95 6.36 12.72
CA HIS A 44 2.65 6.16 13.36
C HIS A 44 2.34 4.68 13.59
N PRO A 45 3.15 3.94 14.38
CA PRO A 45 3.02 2.49 14.53
C PRO A 45 1.67 2.04 15.11
N HIS A 46 0.98 2.90 15.86
CA HIS A 46 -0.32 2.62 16.47
C HIS A 46 -1.52 3.09 15.62
N SER A 47 -1.29 3.65 14.43
CA SER A 47 -2.38 4.10 13.56
C SER A 47 -3.14 2.93 12.96
N SER A 48 -4.40 3.18 12.58
CA SER A 48 -5.20 2.20 11.84
C SER A 48 -4.58 1.90 10.47
N TRP A 49 -3.88 2.88 9.87
CA TRP A 49 -3.07 2.66 8.69
C TRP A 49 -1.87 1.74 8.97
N ALA A 50 -1.16 1.86 10.08
CA ALA A 50 -0.03 0.97 10.39
C ALA A 50 -0.46 -0.41 10.89
N ASN A 51 -1.74 -0.62 11.21
CA ASN A 51 -2.26 -1.93 11.54
C ASN A 51 -2.55 -2.74 10.26
N GLN A 52 -1.82 -3.84 10.09
CA GLN A 52 -1.95 -4.71 8.92
C GLN A 52 -3.32 -5.38 8.80
N GLU A 53 -4.02 -5.61 9.91
CA GLU A 53 -5.31 -6.29 9.92
C GLU A 53 -6.46 -5.36 9.52
N THR A 54 -6.26 -4.04 9.63
CA THR A 54 -7.28 -3.04 9.31
C THR A 54 -7.56 -2.99 7.81
N VAL A 55 -8.80 -3.30 7.44
CA VAL A 55 -9.29 -3.20 6.06
C VAL A 55 -9.40 -1.75 5.60
N TRP A 56 -9.27 -1.49 4.29
CA TRP A 56 -9.25 -0.14 3.73
C TRP A 56 -10.44 0.73 4.15
N SER A 57 -11.66 0.18 4.20
CA SER A 57 -12.86 0.91 4.62
C SER A 57 -12.87 1.31 6.09
N ALA A 58 -12.15 0.59 6.95
CA ALA A 58 -12.08 0.85 8.39
C ALA A 58 -10.97 1.85 8.77
N ILE A 59 -10.10 2.22 7.83
CA ILE A 59 -9.08 3.24 8.07
C ILE A 59 -9.76 4.62 8.12
N PRO A 60 -9.50 5.45 9.15
CA PRO A 60 -10.02 6.81 9.22
C PRO A 60 -9.68 7.62 7.97
N GLU A 61 -10.65 8.38 7.46
CA GLU A 61 -10.45 9.21 6.27
C GLU A 61 -9.31 10.23 6.45
N VAL A 62 -9.15 10.76 7.66
CA VAL A 62 -8.05 11.67 8.00
C VAL A 62 -6.67 11.03 7.77
N GLU A 63 -6.50 9.76 8.14
CA GLU A 63 -5.23 9.05 7.92
C GLU A 63 -5.01 8.81 6.42
N LYS A 64 -6.05 8.39 5.68
CA LYS A 64 -5.96 8.20 4.22
C LYS A 64 -5.54 9.49 3.53
N GLN A 65 -6.21 10.60 3.85
CA GLN A 65 -5.89 11.91 3.29
C GLN A 65 -4.47 12.35 3.64
N GLN A 66 -4.00 12.06 4.85
CA GLN A 66 -2.62 12.37 5.25
C GLN A 66 -1.60 11.60 4.41
N VAL A 67 -1.77 10.28 4.25
CA VAL A 67 -0.83 9.47 3.44
C VAL A 67 -0.89 9.85 1.96
N VAL A 68 -2.09 10.13 1.43
CA VAL A 68 -2.29 10.63 0.05
C VAL A 68 -1.59 11.97 -0.13
N ARG A 69 -1.70 12.89 0.83
CA ARG A 69 -1.01 14.20 0.80
C ARG A 69 0.50 14.03 0.82
N MET A 70 1.03 13.11 1.64
CA MET A 70 2.47 12.81 1.67
C MET A 70 2.96 12.31 0.30
N LEU A 71 2.23 11.38 -0.32
CA LEU A 71 2.57 10.88 -1.65
C LEU A 71 2.49 11.98 -2.72
N LYS A 72 1.43 12.79 -2.71
CA LYS A 72 1.28 13.91 -3.65
C LYS A 72 2.41 14.93 -3.51
N THR A 73 2.81 15.23 -2.27
CA THR A 73 3.96 16.12 -1.98
C THR A 73 5.24 15.54 -2.56
N MET A 74 5.53 14.26 -2.28
CA MET A 74 6.72 13.58 -2.81
C MET A 74 6.74 13.55 -4.35
N CYS A 75 5.59 13.32 -5.00
CA CYS A 75 5.49 13.36 -6.45
C CYS A 75 5.72 14.76 -7.02
N THR A 76 5.29 15.81 -6.30
CA THR A 76 5.48 17.21 -6.68
C THR A 76 6.95 17.61 -6.56
N ASP A 77 7.58 17.32 -5.42
CA ASP A 77 9.01 17.56 -5.17
C ASP A 77 9.91 16.89 -6.23
N ARG A 78 9.56 15.66 -6.60
CA ARG A 78 10.29 14.88 -7.62
C ARG A 78 9.89 15.22 -9.05
N ARG A 79 9.02 16.20 -9.27
CA ARG A 79 8.50 16.63 -10.58
C ARG A 79 7.97 15.46 -11.43
N LEU A 80 7.32 14.49 -10.77
CA LEU A 80 6.78 13.31 -11.44
C LEU A 80 5.61 13.70 -12.36
N PHE A 81 4.79 14.65 -11.92
CA PHE A 81 3.70 15.23 -12.70
C PHE A 81 4.11 16.64 -13.14
N PRO A 82 3.97 17.00 -14.42
CA PRO A 82 4.25 18.35 -14.88
C PRO A 82 3.28 19.37 -14.25
N PRO A 83 3.68 20.65 -14.12
CA PRO A 83 2.81 21.70 -13.62
C PRO A 83 1.57 21.84 -14.54
N GLY A 84 0.38 21.93 -13.95
CA GLY A 84 -0.89 22.01 -14.67
C GLY A 84 -1.64 20.68 -14.82
N PHE A 85 -1.12 19.58 -14.29
CA PHE A 85 -1.86 18.32 -14.18
C PHE A 85 -3.11 18.45 -13.29
N ASP A 86 -4.18 17.74 -13.63
CA ASP A 86 -5.41 17.73 -12.84
C ASP A 86 -5.14 17.18 -11.44
N GLY A 87 -5.24 18.08 -10.45
CA GLY A 87 -4.94 17.76 -9.05
C GLY A 87 -5.89 16.73 -8.44
N THR A 88 -7.10 16.60 -8.97
CA THR A 88 -8.11 15.59 -8.57
C THR A 88 -7.72 14.23 -9.11
N LEU A 89 -7.31 14.18 -10.39
CA LEU A 89 -6.84 12.94 -11.02
C LEU A 89 -5.59 12.40 -10.33
N VAL A 90 -4.63 13.27 -10.01
CA VAL A 90 -3.43 12.90 -9.25
C VAL A 90 -3.80 12.37 -7.87
N GLN A 91 -4.76 13.00 -7.18
CA GLN A 91 -5.23 12.55 -5.87
C GLN A 91 -5.85 11.14 -5.95
N SER A 92 -6.76 10.91 -6.91
CA SER A 92 -7.36 9.58 -7.11
C SER A 92 -6.33 8.52 -7.50
N GLY A 93 -5.32 8.89 -8.31
CA GLY A 93 -4.19 8.01 -8.64
C GLY A 93 -3.34 7.65 -7.43
N CYS A 94 -3.05 8.62 -6.56
CA CYS A 94 -2.33 8.40 -5.30
C CYS A 94 -3.11 7.47 -4.37
N GLU A 95 -4.41 7.71 -4.20
CA GLU A 95 -5.28 6.88 -3.36
C GLU A 95 -5.33 5.43 -3.88
N GLN A 96 -5.59 5.24 -5.18
CA GLN A 96 -5.58 3.94 -5.82
C GLN A 96 -4.25 3.21 -5.58
N ARG A 97 -3.12 3.92 -5.77
CA ARG A 97 -1.80 3.32 -5.66
C ARG A 97 -1.48 2.90 -4.22
N LEU A 98 -1.83 3.73 -3.25
CA LEU A 98 -1.66 3.41 -1.84
C LEU A 98 -2.56 2.25 -1.40
N HIS A 99 -3.79 2.20 -1.91
CA HIS A 99 -4.70 1.06 -1.67
C HIS A 99 -4.09 -0.26 -2.18
N GLN A 100 -3.53 -0.28 -3.40
CA GLN A 100 -2.85 -1.46 -3.93
C GLN A 100 -1.59 -1.82 -3.11
N CYS A 101 -0.78 -0.83 -2.74
CA CYS A 101 0.40 -1.03 -1.90
C CYS A 101 0.02 -1.69 -0.56
N ARG A 102 -1.03 -1.20 0.09
CA ARG A 102 -1.54 -1.77 1.35
C ARG A 102 -2.05 -3.18 1.15
N ARG A 103 -2.84 -3.43 0.10
CA ARG A 103 -3.39 -4.76 -0.21
C ARG A 103 -2.27 -5.80 -0.38
N THR A 104 -1.22 -5.46 -1.12
CA THR A 104 -0.05 -6.33 -1.27
C THR A 104 0.65 -6.56 0.08
N TRP A 105 0.86 -5.51 0.86
CA TRP A 105 1.46 -5.63 2.19
C TRP A 105 0.65 -6.57 3.10
N GLN A 106 -0.68 -6.41 3.15
CA GLN A 106 -1.60 -7.29 3.88
C GLN A 106 -1.47 -8.75 3.46
N GLN A 107 -1.46 -9.02 2.14
CA GLN A 107 -1.29 -10.37 1.60
C GLN A 107 0.05 -10.98 2.01
N THR A 108 1.15 -10.22 1.87
CA THR A 108 2.50 -10.73 2.17
C THR A 108 2.72 -11.09 3.64
N GLY A 109 2.18 -10.30 4.60
CA GLY A 109 2.31 -10.67 6.01
C GLY A 109 1.36 -11.77 6.46
N ARG A 110 0.21 -11.97 5.81
CA ARG A 110 -0.63 -13.16 6.05
C ARG A 110 0.09 -14.45 5.66
N THR A 111 0.84 -14.44 4.56
CA THR A 111 1.66 -15.59 4.13
C THR A 111 2.79 -15.88 5.12
N ARG A 112 3.43 -14.86 5.71
CA ARG A 112 4.45 -15.04 6.74
C ARG A 112 3.89 -15.51 8.09
N GLY A 113 2.73 -14.99 8.52
CA GLY A 113 2.08 -15.40 9.77
C GLY A 113 1.57 -16.85 9.74
N ARG A 114 1.22 -17.38 8.56
CA ARG A 114 0.78 -18.77 8.39
C ARG A 114 1.94 -19.78 8.44
N GLY A 115 3.18 -19.37 8.14
CA GLY A 115 4.37 -20.22 8.26
C GLY A 115 4.88 -20.37 9.69
N ALA A 116 4.69 -19.36 10.55
CA ALA A 116 5.16 -19.38 11.94
C ALA A 116 4.32 -20.26 12.89
N ARG A 117 3.12 -20.67 12.47
CA ARG A 117 2.22 -21.55 13.26
C ARG A 117 2.29 -23.02 12.87
N ALA A 118 3.07 -23.39 11.84
CA ALA A 118 3.14 -24.77 11.33
C ALA A 118 4.39 -25.54 11.77
N GLY A 119 5.13 -25.04 12.77
CA GLY A 119 6.39 -25.64 13.24
C GLY A 119 6.46 -25.82 14.76
N ALA A 120 5.31 -25.95 15.43
CA ALA A 120 5.24 -26.12 16.87
C ALA A 120 4.31 -27.29 17.25
N GLU A 121 4.35 -28.39 16.51
CA GLU A 121 3.72 -29.66 16.87
C GLU A 121 4.68 -30.79 16.46
N ASP A 122 4.86 -31.76 17.36
CA ASP A 122 5.68 -32.99 17.29
C ASP A 122 7.18 -32.90 17.62
N ASP A 123 7.52 -32.94 18.91
CA ASP A 123 8.54 -33.86 19.44
C ASP A 123 8.13 -34.24 20.87
N ASP A 124 7.25 -35.24 20.97
CA ASP A 124 6.99 -36.01 22.20
C ASP A 124 7.83 -37.31 22.11
N PRO A 125 8.96 -37.40 22.83
CA PRO A 125 9.56 -38.70 23.08
C PRO A 125 9.06 -39.25 24.42
N GLN A 126 8.03 -40.08 24.31
CA GLN A 126 7.63 -41.19 25.18
C GLN A 126 8.56 -41.48 26.37
N GLU A 127 7.98 -41.39 27.57
CA GLU A 127 8.49 -42.03 28.77
C GLU A 127 8.62 -43.56 28.59
N GLY A 128 9.83 -44.09 28.74
CA GLY A 128 10.06 -45.53 28.87
C GLY A 128 9.98 -45.93 30.34
N PRO A 129 9.17 -46.94 30.73
CA PRO A 129 9.16 -47.39 32.12
C PRO A 129 10.46 -48.13 32.41
N SER A 130 11.17 -47.67 33.45
CA SER A 130 12.30 -48.38 34.03
C SER A 130 11.79 -49.59 34.81
N ARG A 131 12.03 -50.81 34.29
CA ARG A 131 12.44 -51.99 35.07
C ARG A 131 12.77 -53.19 34.20
#